data_AF-A0A0K3ASK8-F1
#
_entry.id   AF-A0A0K3ASK8-F1
#
_cell.length_a   1.000
_cell.length_b   1.000
_cell.length_c   1.000
_cell.angle_alpha   90.00
_cell.angle_beta   90.00
_cell.angle_gamma   90.00
#
_symmetry.space_group_name_H-M   'P 1'
#
loop_
_entity.id
_entity.type
_entity.pdbx_description
1 polymer ?
#
loop_
_entity_poly.entity_id
_entity_poly.type
_entity_poly.pdbx_seq_one_letter_code
_entity_poly.pdbx_strand_id
1 'polypeptide(L)'
;MKPLSYDTYRYKNRNDYTMILDYVNRFPEFHLLNKSEKTVLFQTTAAVDALADPAYYSQVIYPDEPVFVTREAKYLKMDPMPSTELEVVPQDCNLEDITIYKNVVLMIRRQWKNVNEPLRKLKLSLAEFSLFKALAIWHYNYYKLQNTGRQISARQRDDIFRTLLLICEDEGYDDPILRVSEIVLAVGIVMSEVHELVTTMFEITVFANVDDPILKDMLKFQY
;
A
#
# COMPACT_ATOMS: atom_id res chain seq x y z
N MET A 1 4.41 -13.83 -15.35
CA MET A 1 3.20 -13.54 -14.55
C MET A 1 1.96 -13.79 -15.41
N LYS A 2 0.80 -13.99 -14.78
CA LYS A 2 -0.47 -14.15 -15.50
C LYS A 2 -1.25 -12.82 -15.53
N PRO A 3 -2.03 -12.54 -16.58
CA PRO A 3 -2.90 -11.37 -16.60
C PRO A 3 -3.91 -11.45 -15.45
N LEU A 4 -4.25 -10.29 -14.90
CA LEU A 4 -5.32 -10.19 -13.92
C LEU A 4 -6.64 -10.55 -14.59
N SER A 5 -7.33 -11.54 -14.04
CA SER A 5 -8.67 -11.95 -14.47
C SER A 5 -9.68 -11.68 -13.37
N TYR A 6 -10.90 -11.30 -13.76
CA TYR A 6 -11.97 -10.84 -12.85
C TYR A 6 -12.34 -11.91 -11.81
N ASP A 7 -12.37 -13.18 -12.19
CA ASP A 7 -12.65 -14.36 -11.36
C ASP A 7 -11.53 -14.70 -10.36
N THR A 8 -10.33 -14.16 -10.60
CA THR A 8 -9.17 -14.48 -9.78
C THR A 8 -8.81 -13.38 -8.78
N TYR A 9 -9.45 -12.20 -8.84
CA TYR A 9 -9.19 -11.14 -7.87
C TYR A 9 -9.82 -11.54 -6.53
N ARG A 10 -9.02 -12.14 -5.64
CA ARG A 10 -9.43 -12.40 -4.28
C ARG A 10 -8.95 -11.25 -3.40
N TYR A 11 -9.80 -10.81 -2.48
CA TYR A 11 -9.34 -10.02 -1.35
C TYR A 11 -8.32 -10.85 -0.55
N LYS A 12 -7.36 -10.16 0.09
CA LYS A 12 -6.25 -10.77 0.84
C LYS A 12 -6.70 -12.03 1.58
N ASN A 13 -5.95 -13.11 1.41
CA ASN A 13 -6.23 -14.32 2.17
C ASN A 13 -5.67 -14.18 3.60
N ARG A 14 -6.06 -15.10 4.49
CA ARG A 14 -5.59 -15.12 5.88
C ARG A 14 -4.05 -15.14 6.02
N ASN A 15 -3.34 -15.77 5.09
CA ASN A 15 -1.88 -15.86 5.11
C ASN A 15 -1.24 -14.50 4.82
N ASP A 16 -1.82 -13.68 3.94
CA ASP A 16 -1.33 -12.33 3.64
C ASP A 16 -1.37 -11.45 4.89
N TYR A 17 -2.43 -11.58 5.70
CA TYR A 17 -2.54 -10.86 6.97
C TYR A 17 -1.57 -11.36 8.03
N THR A 18 -1.31 -12.68 8.08
CA THR A 18 -0.27 -13.22 8.96
C THR A 18 1.12 -12.70 8.58
N MET A 19 1.44 -12.63 7.29
CA MET A 19 2.72 -12.08 6.83
C MET A 19 2.88 -10.61 7.22
N ILE A 20 1.82 -9.80 7.10
CA ILE A 20 1.83 -8.40 7.52
C ILE A 20 2.00 -8.27 9.04
N LEU A 21 1.37 -9.17 9.80
CA LEU A 21 1.49 -9.19 11.26
C LEU A 21 2.93 -9.53 11.67
N ASP A 22 3.53 -10.53 11.03
CA ASP A 22 4.93 -10.91 11.26
C ASP A 22 5.89 -9.79 10.86
N TYR A 23 5.60 -9.07 9.79
CA TYR A 23 6.35 -7.90 9.35
C TYR A 23 6.29 -6.76 10.37
N VAL A 24 5.08 -6.36 10.81
CA VAL A 24 4.93 -5.25 11.76
C VAL A 24 5.47 -5.60 13.15
N ASN A 25 5.39 -6.88 13.56
CA ASN A 25 5.96 -7.35 14.83
C ASN A 25 7.48 -7.20 14.88
N ARG A 26 8.17 -7.10 13.73
CA ARG A 26 9.60 -6.86 13.65
C ARG A 26 9.99 -5.39 13.68
N PHE A 27 9.02 -4.48 13.73
CA PHE A 27 9.34 -3.06 13.85
C PHE A 27 10.05 -2.79 15.19
N PRO A 28 11.13 -2.00 15.19
CA PRO A 28 11.83 -1.69 16.43
C PRO A 28 10.87 -1.06 17.43
N GLU A 29 11.00 -1.47 18.69
CA GLU A 29 10.16 -1.00 19.81
C GLU A 29 8.65 -1.29 19.68
N PHE A 30 8.19 -2.03 18.65
CA PHE A 30 6.77 -2.36 18.47
C PHE A 30 6.17 -3.08 19.67
N HIS A 31 6.95 -3.96 20.31
CA HIS A 31 6.54 -4.69 21.51
C HIS A 31 6.17 -3.76 22.69
N LEU A 32 6.71 -2.54 22.75
CA LEU A 32 6.43 -1.54 23.79
C LEU A 32 5.10 -0.80 23.59
N LEU A 33 4.50 -0.88 22.40
CA LEU A 33 3.20 -0.28 22.11
C LEU A 33 2.08 -1.04 22.84
N ASN A 34 1.03 -0.31 23.20
CA ASN A 34 -0.16 -0.93 23.78
C ASN A 34 -0.98 -1.66 22.71
N LYS A 35 -2.02 -2.40 23.12
CA LYS A 35 -2.83 -3.20 22.20
C LYS A 35 -3.51 -2.37 21.10
N SER A 36 -4.09 -1.20 21.43
CA SER A 36 -4.79 -0.39 20.43
C SER A 36 -3.83 0.25 19.43
N GLU A 37 -2.68 0.72 19.89
CA GLU A 37 -1.61 1.25 19.04
C GLU A 37 -1.08 0.19 18.07
N LYS A 38 -0.87 -1.05 18.55
CA LYS A 38 -0.48 -2.19 17.71
C LYS A 38 -1.52 -2.48 16.62
N THR A 39 -2.80 -2.47 16.96
CA THR A 39 -3.89 -2.67 16.00
C THR A 39 -3.87 -1.61 14.91
N VAL A 40 -3.75 -0.34 15.28
CA VAL A 40 -3.75 0.78 14.33
C VAL A 40 -2.52 0.73 13.42
N LEU A 41 -1.34 0.39 13.94
CA LEU A 41 -0.14 0.18 13.12
C LEU A 41 -0.30 -0.97 12.13
N PHE A 42 -0.88 -2.09 12.56
CA PHE A 42 -1.15 -3.22 11.68
C PHE A 42 -2.08 -2.83 10.53
N GLN A 43 -3.19 -2.12 10.84
CA GLN A 43 -4.14 -1.63 9.84
C GLN A 43 -3.47 -0.69 8.82
N THR A 44 -2.68 0.27 9.29
CA THR A 44 -1.93 1.18 8.40
C THR A 44 -0.90 0.43 7.57
N THR A 45 -0.15 -0.50 8.15
CA THR A 45 0.83 -1.31 7.41
C THR A 45 0.17 -2.01 6.25
N ALA A 46 -0.98 -2.64 6.48
CA ALA A 46 -1.69 -3.35 5.45
C ALA A 46 -2.24 -2.45 4.32
N ALA A 47 -2.59 -1.20 4.65
CA ALA A 47 -3.03 -0.18 3.69
C ALA A 47 -1.84 0.36 2.87
N VAL A 48 -0.74 0.72 3.54
CA VAL A 48 0.51 1.15 2.89
C VAL A 48 1.02 0.05 1.95
N ASP A 49 1.03 -1.21 2.37
CA ASP A 49 1.40 -2.34 1.52
C ASP A 49 0.48 -2.49 0.29
N ALA A 50 -0.81 -2.18 0.43
CA ALA A 50 -1.74 -2.23 -0.70
C ALA A 50 -1.46 -1.16 -1.75
N LEU A 51 -0.91 -0.02 -1.34
CA LEU A 51 -0.62 1.11 -2.21
C LEU A 51 0.81 1.07 -2.77
N ALA A 52 1.80 0.90 -1.88
CA ALA A 52 3.22 1.03 -2.19
C ALA A 52 3.79 -0.20 -2.88
N ASP A 53 3.38 -1.43 -2.51
CA ASP A 53 3.95 -2.65 -3.11
C ASP A 53 3.63 -2.76 -4.60
N PRO A 54 2.37 -2.60 -5.05
CA PRO A 54 2.09 -2.62 -6.48
C PRO A 54 2.84 -1.54 -7.26
N ALA A 55 3.02 -0.35 -6.69
CA ALA A 55 3.78 0.73 -7.31
C ALA A 55 5.25 0.32 -7.53
N TYR A 56 5.89 -0.22 -6.50
CA TYR A 56 7.28 -0.67 -6.57
C TYR A 56 7.47 -1.89 -7.49
N TYR A 57 6.60 -2.89 -7.38
CA TYR A 57 6.67 -4.09 -8.23
C TYR A 57 6.47 -3.76 -9.72
N SER A 58 5.55 -2.85 -10.02
CA SER A 58 5.33 -2.37 -11.39
C SER A 58 6.61 -1.75 -11.96
N GLN A 59 7.28 -0.89 -11.19
CA GLN A 59 8.53 -0.25 -11.60
C GLN A 59 9.68 -1.25 -11.76
N VAL A 60 9.83 -2.21 -10.84
CA VAL A 60 10.97 -3.14 -10.86
C VAL A 60 10.81 -4.19 -11.96
N ILE A 61 9.60 -4.74 -12.14
CA ILE A 61 9.37 -5.84 -13.09
C ILE A 61 9.14 -5.31 -14.51
N TYR A 62 8.49 -4.15 -14.65
CA TYR A 62 8.18 -3.52 -15.92
C TYR A 62 8.59 -2.03 -15.91
N PRO A 63 9.90 -1.74 -15.91
CA PRO A 63 10.39 -0.37 -15.76
C PRO A 63 9.92 0.59 -16.86
N ASP A 64 9.79 0.07 -18.08
CA ASP A 64 9.48 0.86 -19.29
C ASP A 64 8.05 0.66 -19.81
N GLU A 65 7.26 -0.21 -19.17
CA GLU A 65 5.90 -0.50 -19.63
C GLU A 65 4.84 0.05 -18.66
N PRO A 66 3.70 0.54 -19.16
CA PRO A 66 2.56 0.96 -18.34
C PRO A 66 1.79 -0.28 -17.85
N VAL A 67 2.38 -1.02 -16.90
CA VAL A 67 1.82 -2.26 -16.37
C VAL A 67 1.69 -2.17 -14.86
N PHE A 68 0.49 -2.38 -14.34
CA PHE A 68 0.21 -2.51 -12.91
C PHE A 68 0.45 -3.96 -12.48
N VAL A 69 1.35 -4.18 -11.53
CA VAL A 69 1.59 -5.51 -10.94
C VAL A 69 0.93 -5.61 -9.57
N THR A 70 0.09 -6.62 -9.39
CA THR A 70 -0.55 -6.92 -8.10
C THR A 70 0.39 -7.69 -7.19
N ARG A 71 0.07 -7.73 -5.88
CA ARG A 71 0.82 -8.51 -4.89
C ARG A 71 0.78 -10.02 -5.13
N GLU A 72 -0.21 -10.51 -5.87
CA GLU A 72 -0.35 -11.92 -6.23
C GLU A 72 0.48 -12.30 -7.47
N ALA A 73 1.41 -11.43 -7.88
CA ALA A 73 2.18 -11.58 -9.11
C ALA A 73 1.31 -11.74 -10.37
N LYS A 74 0.20 -10.98 -10.41
CA LYS A 74 -0.62 -10.79 -11.62
C LYS A 74 -0.39 -9.40 -12.17
N TYR A 75 -0.71 -9.18 -13.43
CA TYR A 75 -0.51 -7.88 -14.07
C TYR A 75 -1.72 -7.39 -14.86
N LEU A 76 -1.87 -6.07 -14.95
CA LEU A 76 -2.89 -5.39 -15.74
C LEU A 76 -2.23 -4.29 -16.58
N LYS A 77 -2.48 -4.25 -17.88
CA LYS A 77 -2.00 -3.17 -18.74
C LYS A 77 -2.78 -1.89 -18.41
N MET A 78 -2.06 -0.78 -18.31
CA MET A 78 -2.59 0.55 -17.99
C MET A 78 -2.59 1.49 -19.21
N ASP A 79 -2.06 1.02 -20.34
CA ASP A 79 -2.17 1.68 -21.65
C ASP A 79 -2.57 0.65 -22.73
N PRO A 80 -3.77 0.76 -23.32
CA PRO A 80 -4.84 1.69 -22.94
C PRO A 80 -5.35 1.41 -21.52
N MET A 81 -5.87 2.45 -20.86
CA MET A 81 -6.38 2.34 -19.49
C MET A 81 -7.51 1.28 -19.42
N PRO A 82 -7.50 0.36 -18.45
CA PRO A 82 -8.43 -0.77 -18.43
C PRO A 82 -9.89 -0.32 -18.35
N SER A 83 -10.75 -0.98 -19.14
CA SER A 83 -12.17 -0.70 -19.17
C SER A 83 -12.84 -1.12 -17.86
N THR A 84 -13.78 -0.30 -17.40
CA THR A 84 -14.66 -0.62 -16.27
C THR A 84 -15.83 -1.50 -16.67
N GLU A 85 -16.01 -1.75 -17.96
CA GLU A 85 -17.01 -2.65 -18.53
C GLU A 85 -16.34 -3.97 -18.92
N LEU A 86 -17.01 -5.08 -18.66
CA LEU A 86 -16.57 -6.39 -19.16
C LEU A 86 -16.94 -6.49 -20.64
N GLU A 87 -15.93 -6.59 -21.51
CA GLU A 87 -16.15 -6.74 -22.97
C GLU A 87 -16.87 -8.06 -23.30
N VAL A 88 -16.67 -9.10 -22.49
CA VAL A 88 -17.34 -10.38 -22.57
C VAL A 88 -17.80 -10.75 -21.16
N VAL A 89 -19.11 -10.74 -20.92
CA VAL A 89 -19.70 -11.23 -19.67
C VAL A 89 -19.80 -12.75 -19.77
N PRO A 90 -19.06 -13.52 -18.95
CA PRO A 90 -19.19 -14.98 -18.91
C PRO A 90 -20.60 -15.37 -18.48
N GLN A 91 -21.10 -16.50 -19.00
CA GLN A 91 -22.46 -16.99 -18.71
C GLN A 91 -22.73 -17.22 -17.21
N ASP A 92 -21.67 -17.45 -16.42
CA ASP A 92 -21.75 -17.70 -14.97
C ASP A 92 -21.49 -16.45 -14.10
N CYS A 93 -21.36 -15.26 -14.70
CA CYS A 93 -21.05 -14.03 -13.97
C CYS A 93 -22.31 -13.38 -13.42
N ASN A 94 -22.41 -13.24 -12.10
CA ASN A 94 -23.55 -12.59 -11.45
C ASN A 94 -23.36 -11.06 -11.41
N LEU A 95 -24.43 -10.32 -11.09
CA LEU A 95 -24.39 -8.84 -11.02
C LEU A 95 -23.41 -8.30 -9.95
N GLU A 96 -23.17 -9.10 -8.91
CA GLU A 96 -22.25 -8.79 -7.81
C GLU A 96 -20.79 -8.85 -8.27
N ASP A 97 -20.41 -9.88 -9.03
CA ASP A 97 -19.09 -10.06 -9.64
C ASP A 97 -18.75 -8.91 -10.59
N ILE A 98 -19.73 -8.46 -11.38
CA ILE A 98 -19.59 -7.31 -12.28
C ILE A 98 -19.33 -6.04 -11.47
N THR A 99 -20.05 -5.86 -10.35
CA THR A 99 -19.90 -4.70 -9.46
C THR A 99 -18.55 -4.71 -8.75
N ILE A 100 -18.11 -5.86 -8.25
CA ILE A 100 -16.77 -6.05 -7.66
C ILE A 100 -15.69 -5.72 -8.68
N TYR A 101 -15.76 -6.31 -9.88
CA TYR A 101 -14.80 -6.06 -10.95
C TYR A 101 -14.69 -4.57 -11.26
N LYS A 102 -15.83 -3.89 -11.46
CA LYS A 102 -15.87 -2.46 -11.74
C LYS A 102 -15.20 -1.65 -10.65
N ASN A 103 -15.50 -1.93 -9.37
CA ASN A 103 -14.91 -1.23 -8.24
C ASN A 103 -13.41 -1.49 -8.10
N VAL A 104 -12.97 -2.73 -8.33
CA VAL A 104 -11.55 -3.11 -8.33
C VAL A 104 -10.78 -2.40 -9.45
N VAL A 105 -11.32 -2.37 -10.67
CA VAL A 105 -10.69 -1.65 -11.79
C VAL A 105 -10.62 -0.16 -11.52
N LEU A 106 -11.69 0.45 -10.99
CA LEU A 106 -11.69 1.86 -10.60
C LEU A 106 -10.61 2.16 -9.55
N MET A 107 -10.48 1.30 -8.54
CA MET A 107 -9.46 1.40 -7.50
C MET A 107 -8.05 1.29 -8.09
N ILE A 108 -7.80 0.31 -8.98
CA ILE A 108 -6.50 0.14 -9.65
C ILE A 108 -6.15 1.36 -10.51
N ARG A 109 -7.12 1.89 -11.27
CA ARG A 109 -6.92 3.09 -12.10
C ARG A 109 -6.56 4.30 -11.26
N ARG A 110 -7.22 4.47 -10.11
CA ARG A 110 -6.94 5.55 -9.17
C ARG A 110 -5.54 5.39 -8.57
N GLN A 111 -5.23 4.21 -8.04
CA GLN A 111 -3.92 3.89 -7.47
C GLN A 111 -2.80 4.09 -8.50
N TRP A 112 -3.02 3.68 -9.75
CA TRP A 112 -2.05 3.87 -10.81
C TRP A 112 -1.69 5.35 -11.01
N LYS A 113 -2.70 6.22 -11.16
CA LYS A 113 -2.51 7.65 -11.39
C LYS A 113 -1.95 8.38 -10.18
N ASN A 114 -2.48 8.06 -9.00
CA ASN A 114 -2.20 8.84 -7.80
C ASN A 114 -0.99 8.31 -7.01
N VAL A 115 -0.62 7.04 -7.17
CA VAL A 115 0.47 6.41 -6.41
C VAL A 115 1.55 5.84 -7.32
N ASN A 116 1.20 4.94 -8.25
CA ASN A 116 2.23 4.22 -9.03
C ASN A 116 3.01 5.17 -9.95
N GLU A 117 2.34 6.03 -10.71
CA GLU A 117 3.00 6.97 -11.61
C GLU A 117 3.92 7.95 -10.88
N PRO A 118 3.48 8.60 -9.78
CA PRO A 118 4.36 9.45 -8.98
C PRO A 118 5.54 8.70 -8.36
N LEU A 119 5.32 7.54 -7.73
CA LEU A 119 6.40 6.78 -7.09
C LEU A 119 7.40 6.21 -8.11
N ARG A 120 6.92 5.81 -9.31
CA ARG A 120 7.80 5.35 -10.40
C ARG A 120 8.84 6.39 -10.79
N LYS A 121 8.50 7.68 -10.74
CA LYS A 121 9.43 8.77 -11.08
C LYS A 121 10.60 8.88 -10.10
N LEU A 122 10.39 8.46 -8.86
CA LEU A 122 11.44 8.50 -7.82
C LEU A 122 12.49 7.42 -8.06
N LYS A 123 12.16 6.35 -8.77
CA LYS A 123 13.07 5.22 -9.03
C LYS A 123 13.76 4.72 -7.76
N LEU A 124 12.96 4.46 -6.72
CA LEU A 124 13.50 4.06 -5.41
C LEU A 124 14.33 2.78 -5.53
N SER A 125 15.49 2.75 -4.88
CA SER A 125 16.24 1.53 -4.63
C SER A 125 15.45 0.62 -3.68
N LEU A 126 15.83 -0.65 -3.54
CA LEU A 126 15.16 -1.57 -2.61
C LEU A 126 15.29 -1.09 -1.16
N ALA A 127 16.45 -0.53 -0.80
CA ALA A 127 16.71 -0.02 0.53
C ALA A 127 15.87 1.23 0.79
N GLU A 128 15.87 2.18 -0.16
CA GLU A 128 15.04 3.39 -0.10
C GLU A 128 13.54 3.04 0.01
N PHE A 129 13.05 2.09 -0.80
CA PHE A 129 11.65 1.66 -0.76
C PHE A 129 11.25 1.04 0.59
N SER A 130 12.13 0.21 1.17
CA SER A 130 11.87 -0.43 2.46
C SER A 130 11.74 0.61 3.58
N LEU A 131 12.64 1.60 3.60
CA LEU A 131 12.61 2.70 4.56
C LEU A 131 11.46 3.66 4.31
N PHE A 132 11.13 3.94 3.05
CA PHE A 132 9.96 4.72 2.65
C PHE A 132 8.66 4.11 3.21
N LYS A 133 8.47 2.79 3.10
CA LYS A 133 7.30 2.11 3.66
C LYS A 133 7.25 2.27 5.18
N ALA A 134 8.35 1.99 5.88
CA ALA A 134 8.43 2.14 7.32
C ALA A 134 8.13 3.58 7.76
N LEU A 135 8.69 4.57 7.06
CA LEU A 135 8.45 5.99 7.30
C LEU A 135 6.98 6.35 7.11
N ALA A 136 6.35 5.90 6.03
CA ALA A 136 4.93 6.15 5.77
C ALA A 136 4.03 5.61 6.90
N ILE A 137 4.32 4.40 7.39
CA ILE A 137 3.57 3.78 8.48
C ILE A 137 3.73 4.56 9.79
N TRP A 138 4.97 4.88 10.18
CA TRP A 138 5.25 5.60 11.43
C TRP A 138 4.72 7.03 11.41
N HIS A 139 4.90 7.72 10.29
CA HIS A 139 4.45 9.10 10.14
C HIS A 139 2.92 9.19 10.14
N TYR A 140 2.21 8.26 9.49
CA TYR A 140 0.75 8.31 9.39
C TYR A 140 0.09 8.07 10.74
N ASN A 141 0.73 7.24 11.57
CA ASN A 141 0.22 6.89 12.89
C ASN A 141 0.63 7.86 13.99
N TYR A 142 1.55 8.80 13.75
CA TYR A 142 2.07 9.68 14.80
C TYR A 142 0.96 10.32 15.66
N TYR A 143 -0.08 10.88 15.02
CA TYR A 143 -1.17 11.52 15.75
C TYR A 143 -2.19 10.55 16.37
N LYS A 144 -2.15 9.27 16.00
CA LYS A 144 -3.02 8.21 16.52
C LYS A 144 -2.42 7.48 17.73
N LEU A 145 -1.13 7.69 17.99
CA LEU A 145 -0.40 7.08 19.10
C LEU A 145 -0.57 7.90 20.39
N GLN A 146 -0.46 7.21 21.53
CA GLN A 146 -0.39 7.83 22.85
C GLN A 146 0.99 8.47 23.07
N ASN A 147 1.19 9.13 24.21
CA ASN A 147 2.44 9.86 24.49
C ASN A 147 3.70 8.98 24.33
N THR A 148 3.68 7.76 24.86
CA THR A 148 4.79 6.81 24.73
C THR A 148 4.98 6.36 23.28
N GLY A 149 3.90 6.00 22.59
CA GLY A 149 3.95 5.62 21.18
C GLY A 149 4.42 6.76 20.27
N ARG A 150 4.06 8.01 20.55
CA ARG A 150 4.55 9.19 19.82
C ARG A 150 6.05 9.38 19.97
N GLN A 151 6.60 9.15 21.17
CA GLN A 151 8.04 9.20 21.38
C GLN A 151 8.76 8.10 20.59
N ILE A 152 8.20 6.88 20.57
CA ILE A 152 8.72 5.79 19.74
C ILE A 152 8.66 6.17 18.25
N SER A 153 7.50 6.59 17.74
CA SER A 153 7.33 7.00 16.35
C SER A 153 8.29 8.14 15.95
N ALA A 154 8.51 9.13 16.81
CA ALA A 154 9.47 10.20 16.56
C ALA A 154 10.90 9.67 16.43
N ARG A 155 11.35 8.81 17.36
CA ARG A 155 12.68 8.18 17.28
C ARG A 155 12.84 7.33 16.03
N GLN A 156 11.86 6.48 15.75
CA GLN A 156 11.87 5.60 14.57
C GLN A 156 11.93 6.40 13.27
N ARG A 157 11.18 7.51 13.19
CA ARG A 157 11.28 8.43 12.06
C ARG A 157 12.69 9.01 11.93
N ASP A 158 13.24 9.58 12.99
CA ASP A 158 14.57 10.20 12.97
C ASP A 158 15.67 9.19 12.56
N ASP A 159 15.59 7.96 13.05
CA ASP A 159 16.53 6.90 12.70
C ASP A 159 16.38 6.48 11.23
N ILE A 160 15.15 6.40 10.71
CA ILE A 160 14.90 6.15 9.28
C ILE A 160 15.46 7.30 8.43
N PHE A 161 15.26 8.56 8.81
CA PHE A 161 15.82 9.71 8.10
C PHE A 161 17.35 9.67 8.04
N ARG A 162 18.01 9.40 9.17
CA ARG A 162 19.48 9.27 9.22
C ARG A 162 19.96 8.11 8.36
N THR A 163 19.26 6.98 8.41
CA THR A 163 19.62 5.78 7.64
C THR A 163 19.44 6.01 6.14
N LEU A 164 18.37 6.69 5.73
CA LEU A 164 18.16 7.10 4.34
C LEU A 164 19.28 8.00 3.85
N LEU A 165 19.72 8.97 4.66
CA LEU A 165 20.83 9.86 4.30
C LEU A 165 22.12 9.08 4.05
N LEU A 166 22.47 8.16 4.96
CA LEU A 166 23.64 7.29 4.81
C LEU A 166 23.55 6.42 3.54
N ILE A 167 22.38 5.84 3.26
CA ILE A 167 22.17 5.07 2.02
C ILE A 167 22.35 5.94 0.79
N CYS A 168 21.81 7.17 0.79
CA CYS A 168 21.95 8.07 -0.34
C CYS A 168 23.42 8.52 -0.56
N GLU A 169 24.17 8.71 0.52
CA GLU A 169 25.62 8.97 0.48
C GLU A 169 26.39 7.76 -0.09
N ASP A 170 26.09 6.55 0.40
CA ASP A 170 26.74 5.31 -0.02
C ASP A 170 26.41 4.92 -1.47
N GLU A 171 25.17 5.17 -1.92
CA GLU A 171 24.73 4.97 -3.30
C GLU A 171 25.26 6.04 -4.27
N GLY A 172 25.90 7.10 -3.75
CA GLY A 172 26.62 8.11 -4.54
C GLY A 172 25.74 9.19 -5.18
N TYR A 173 24.59 9.53 -4.57
CA TYR A 173 23.76 10.64 -5.05
C TYR A 173 24.49 11.99 -4.90
N ASP A 174 24.38 12.86 -5.91
CA ASP A 174 25.02 14.19 -5.92
C ASP A 174 24.58 15.09 -4.75
N ASP A 175 23.28 15.03 -4.40
CA ASP A 175 22.70 15.72 -3.24
C ASP A 175 21.85 14.73 -2.42
N PRO A 176 22.46 14.04 -1.44
CA PRO A 176 21.76 13.08 -0.59
C PRO A 176 20.62 13.70 0.22
N ILE A 177 20.75 14.96 0.64
CA ILE A 177 19.73 15.65 1.44
C ILE A 177 18.50 15.94 0.59
N LEU A 178 18.70 16.42 -0.65
CA LEU A 178 17.62 16.62 -1.60
C LEU A 178 16.91 15.28 -1.90
N ARG A 179 17.68 14.22 -2.14
CA ARG A 179 17.14 12.87 -2.40
C ARG A 179 16.26 12.38 -1.25
N VAL A 180 16.75 12.44 -0.01
CA VAL A 180 15.96 12.07 1.17
C VAL A 180 14.71 12.93 1.28
N SER A 181 14.81 14.23 0.99
CA SER A 181 13.67 15.14 1.05
C SER A 181 12.59 14.79 0.02
N GLU A 182 12.96 14.38 -1.20
CA GLU A 182 12.02 13.88 -2.21
C GLU A 182 11.28 12.62 -1.73
N ILE A 183 11.99 11.66 -1.15
CA ILE A 183 11.40 10.42 -0.59
C ILE A 183 10.41 10.76 0.53
N VAL A 184 10.75 11.73 1.36
CA VAL A 184 9.93 12.12 2.51
C VAL A 184 8.68 12.87 2.06
N LEU A 185 8.78 13.74 1.06
CA LEU A 185 7.62 14.36 0.44
C LEU A 185 6.71 13.32 -0.22
N ALA A 186 7.30 12.28 -0.83
CA ALA A 186 6.54 11.21 -1.45
C ALA A 186 5.70 10.40 -0.46
N VAL A 187 6.01 10.43 0.84
CA VAL A 187 5.17 9.79 1.87
C VAL A 187 3.74 10.38 1.82
N GLY A 188 3.62 11.67 1.55
CA GLY A 188 2.32 12.35 1.40
C GLY A 188 1.44 11.73 0.32
N ILE A 189 2.04 11.21 -0.76
CA ILE A 189 1.33 10.55 -1.87
C ILE A 189 0.59 9.30 -1.41
N VAL A 190 1.26 8.45 -0.63
CA VAL A 190 0.64 7.24 -0.09
C VAL A 190 -0.40 7.62 0.96
N MET A 191 -0.10 8.57 1.83
CA MET A 191 -1.02 8.99 2.89
C MET A 191 -2.34 9.56 2.38
N SER A 192 -2.31 10.36 1.32
CA SER A 192 -3.53 10.92 0.73
C SER A 192 -4.45 9.83 0.19
N GLU A 193 -3.90 8.71 -0.26
CA GLU A 193 -4.66 7.62 -0.86
C GLU A 193 -5.04 6.51 0.14
N VAL A 194 -4.45 6.48 1.35
CA VAL A 194 -4.84 5.52 2.40
C VAL A 194 -6.31 5.68 2.78
N HIS A 195 -6.80 6.91 2.98
CA HIS A 195 -8.20 7.13 3.36
C HIS A 195 -9.16 6.66 2.26
N GLU A 196 -8.86 7.00 1.01
CA GLU A 196 -9.68 6.66 -0.17
C GLU A 196 -9.71 5.15 -0.42
N LEU A 197 -8.58 4.47 -0.21
CA LEU A 197 -8.50 3.01 -0.25
C LEU A 197 -9.42 2.37 0.79
N VAL A 198 -9.40 2.87 2.03
CA VAL A 198 -10.25 2.36 3.12
C VAL A 198 -11.72 2.55 2.79
N THR A 199 -12.11 3.74 2.30
CA THR A 199 -13.48 4.03 1.89
C THR A 199 -13.94 3.09 0.76
N THR A 200 -13.11 2.92 -0.28
CA THR A 200 -13.43 2.03 -1.41
C THR A 200 -13.55 0.57 -0.96
N MET A 201 -12.67 0.10 -0.06
CA MET A 201 -12.75 -1.24 0.50
C MET A 201 -13.99 -1.45 1.36
N PHE A 202 -14.41 -0.42 2.11
CA PHE A 202 -15.65 -0.45 2.87
C PHE A 202 -16.88 -0.54 1.94
N GLU A 203 -16.93 0.26 0.89
CA GLU A 203 -17.97 0.18 -0.13
C GLU A 203 -18.05 -1.21 -0.74
N ILE A 204 -16.91 -1.81 -1.14
CA ILE A 204 -16.93 -3.15 -1.71
C ILE A 204 -17.39 -4.20 -0.67
N THR A 205 -16.95 -4.08 0.58
CA THR A 205 -17.37 -5.02 1.64
C THR A 205 -18.87 -4.93 1.92
N VAL A 206 -19.45 -3.73 1.91
CA VAL A 206 -20.87 -3.50 2.19
C VAL A 206 -21.76 -3.82 0.99
N PHE A 207 -21.37 -3.40 -0.22
CA PHE A 207 -22.20 -3.55 -1.41
C PHE A 207 -22.07 -4.92 -2.08
N ALA A 208 -20.98 -5.65 -1.83
CA ALA A 208 -20.74 -6.97 -2.42
C ALA A 208 -20.72 -8.11 -1.39
N ASN A 209 -21.40 -7.91 -0.24
CA ASN A 209 -21.60 -8.90 0.82
C ASN A 209 -20.35 -9.76 1.16
N VAL A 210 -19.16 -9.17 1.09
CA VAL A 210 -17.91 -9.91 1.33
C VAL A 210 -17.85 -10.26 2.81
N ASP A 211 -18.09 -11.53 3.15
CA ASP A 211 -18.04 -12.01 4.53
C ASP A 211 -16.60 -12.39 4.95
N ASP A 212 -15.72 -11.39 4.94
CA ASP A 212 -14.37 -11.51 5.49
C ASP A 212 -14.30 -10.81 6.87
N PRO A 213 -14.25 -11.57 7.97
CA PRO A 213 -14.21 -11.00 9.32
C PRO A 213 -12.92 -10.23 9.60
N ILE A 214 -11.78 -10.59 8.99
CA ILE A 214 -10.50 -9.91 9.19
C ILE A 214 -10.53 -8.57 8.45
N LEU A 215 -11.05 -8.54 7.21
CA LEU A 215 -11.23 -7.30 6.46
C LEU A 215 -12.19 -6.35 7.20
N LYS A 216 -13.31 -6.86 7.72
CA LYS A 216 -14.25 -6.08 8.53
C LYS A 216 -13.58 -5.48 9.77
N ASP A 217 -12.74 -6.24 10.47
CA ASP A 217 -11.98 -5.72 11.62
C ASP A 217 -10.90 -4.71 11.23
N MET A 218 -10.32 -4.84 10.03
CA MET A 218 -9.36 -3.88 9.52
C MET A 218 -9.97 -2.56 9.06
N LEU A 219 -11.22 -2.60 8.60
CA LEU A 219 -11.96 -1.42 8.17
C LEU A 219 -12.56 -0.62 9.34
N LYS A 220 -12.51 -1.15 10.57
CA LYS A 220 -12.83 -0.42 11.81
C LYS A 220 -11.72 0.58 12.16
N PHE A 221 -11.46 1.54 11.28
CA PHE A 221 -10.73 2.76 11.64
C PHE A 221 -11.63 3.56 12.59
N GLN A 222 -11.56 3.25 13.88
CA GLN A 222 -12.16 4.12 14.89
C GLN A 222 -11.29 5.37 15.01
N TYR A 223 -11.86 6.50 14.60
CA TYR A 223 -11.34 7.85 14.88
C TYR A 223 -11.69 8.25 16.32
#